data_AF-N1W8T1-F1
#
_entry.id   AF-N1W8T1-F1
#
_cell.length_a   1.000
_cell.length_b   1.000
_cell.length_c   1.000
_cell.angle_alpha   90.00
_cell.angle_beta   90.00
_cell.angle_gamma   90.00
#
_symmetry.space_group_name_H-M   'P 1'
#
loop_
_entity.id
_entity.type
_entity.pdbx_description
1 polymer ?
#
loop_
_entity_poly.entity_id
_entity_poly.type
_entity_poly.pdbx_seq_one_letter_code
_entity_poly.pdbx_strand_id
1 'polypeptide(L)'
;MKARIKAWIQKIKSWVAFLPIVLKLFVYGCEEKNTEDPKSAYLYWSGAQTVPNDLELIHGKYWESAHWSHEHILFLELKAPPPWRKEFKKLNRLIEVKSDGSEPSDAPAWFRPPKYYKVLMPSGEYGQGSVYYENPKNGHMFLYDVQL
;
A
#
# COMPACT_ATOMS: atom_id res chain seq x y z
N MET A 1 -37.67 -27.48 38.62
CA MET A 1 -36.24 -27.66 38.32
C MET A 1 -35.96 -28.02 36.85
N LYS A 2 -36.64 -29.02 36.26
CA LYS A 2 -36.44 -29.46 34.85
C LYS A 2 -36.66 -28.37 33.77
N ALA A 3 -37.58 -27.43 33.97
CA ALA A 3 -37.88 -26.37 32.99
C ALA A 3 -36.76 -25.33 32.85
N ARG A 4 -36.08 -24.95 33.94
CA ARG A 4 -34.95 -23.99 33.92
C ARG A 4 -33.73 -24.56 33.20
N ILE A 5 -33.48 -25.87 33.34
CA ILE A 5 -32.36 -26.56 32.67
C ILE A 5 -32.59 -26.64 31.15
N LYS A 6 -33.81 -26.94 30.69
CA LYS A 6 -34.15 -26.96 29.26
C LYS A 6 -33.98 -25.58 28.60
N ALA A 7 -34.45 -24.51 29.25
CA ALA A 7 -34.31 -23.15 28.72
C ALA A 7 -32.85 -22.69 28.62
N TRP A 8 -32.00 -23.09 29.58
CA TRP A 8 -30.57 -22.79 29.58
C TRP A 8 -29.83 -23.52 28.46
N ILE A 9 -30.13 -24.81 28.24
CA ILE A 9 -29.59 -25.61 27.13
C ILE A 9 -30.03 -25.06 25.76
N GLN A 10 -31.26 -24.58 25.63
CA GLN A 10 -31.76 -23.97 24.39
C GLN A 10 -31.05 -22.66 24.04
N LYS A 11 -30.77 -21.82 25.05
CA LYS A 11 -29.98 -20.58 24.89
C LYS A 11 -28.55 -20.87 24.46
N ILE A 12 -27.91 -21.89 25.04
CA ILE A 12 -26.54 -22.30 24.68
C ILE A 12 -26.49 -22.85 23.25
N LYS A 13 -27.45 -23.69 22.85
CA LYS A 13 -27.53 -24.20 21.47
C LYS A 13 -27.72 -23.08 20.44
N SER A 14 -28.45 -22.02 20.80
CA SER A 14 -28.62 -20.84 19.95
C SER A 14 -27.30 -20.04 19.81
N TRP A 15 -26.57 -19.82 20.90
CA TRP A 15 -25.26 -19.13 20.86
C TRP A 15 -24.17 -19.94 20.14
N VAL A 16 -24.17 -21.26 20.30
CA VAL A 16 -23.26 -22.17 19.59
C VAL A 16 -23.56 -22.21 18.08
N ALA A 17 -24.79 -21.93 17.66
CA ALA A 17 -25.15 -21.82 16.24
C ALA A 17 -24.75 -20.48 15.60
N PHE A 18 -24.65 -19.39 16.38
CA PHE A 18 -24.19 -18.09 15.89
C PHE A 18 -22.65 -18.00 15.78
N LEU A 19 -21.92 -18.69 16.65
CA LEU A 19 -20.46 -18.72 16.66
C LEU A 19 -19.81 -19.12 15.30
N PRO A 20 -20.25 -20.19 14.59
CA PRO A 20 -19.69 -20.56 13.30
C PRO A 20 -20.05 -19.58 12.17
N ILE A 21 -21.13 -18.81 12.29
CA ILE A 21 -21.52 -17.79 11.29
C ILE A 21 -20.58 -16.58 11.39
N VAL A 22 -20.29 -16.13 12.61
CA VAL A 22 -19.32 -15.04 12.86
C VAL A 22 -17.91 -15.47 12.48
N LEU A 23 -17.51 -16.72 12.79
CA LEU A 23 -16.18 -17.24 12.48
C LEU A 23 -15.93 -17.35 10.96
N LYS A 24 -16.98 -17.63 10.17
CA LYS A 24 -16.88 -17.66 8.70
C LYS A 24 -16.65 -16.27 8.09
N LEU A 25 -17.02 -15.17 8.75
CA LEU A 25 -16.83 -13.83 8.21
C LEU A 25 -15.36 -13.35 8.28
N PHE A 26 -14.51 -13.99 9.09
CA PHE A 26 -13.10 -13.61 9.24
C PHE A 26 -12.15 -14.25 8.21
N VAL A 27 -12.62 -15.15 7.33
CA VAL A 27 -11.76 -15.96 6.45
C VAL A 27 -11.82 -15.56 4.96
N TYR A 28 -12.61 -14.55 4.59
CA TYR A 28 -12.89 -14.20 3.18
C TYR A 28 -12.10 -13.02 2.62
N GLY A 29 -11.15 -12.44 3.35
CA GLY A 29 -10.44 -11.23 2.93
C GLY A 29 -8.95 -11.44 2.74
N CYS A 30 -8.53 -12.47 2.00
CA CYS A 30 -7.13 -12.89 2.05
C CYS A 30 -6.63 -13.48 0.71
N GLU A 31 -6.46 -12.65 -0.32
CA GLU A 31 -5.59 -13.02 -1.44
C GLU A 31 -4.41 -12.04 -1.47
N GLU A 32 -3.20 -12.58 -1.44
CA GLU A 32 -1.98 -11.81 -1.63
C GLU A 32 -2.00 -11.20 -3.03
N LYS A 33 -1.66 -9.92 -3.16
CA LYS A 33 -1.41 -9.33 -4.47
C LYS A 33 0.09 -9.30 -4.69
N ASN A 34 0.54 -9.82 -5.82
CA ASN A 34 1.94 -9.79 -6.21
C ASN A 34 2.02 -9.56 -7.72
N THR A 35 2.68 -8.48 -8.14
CA THR A 35 2.76 -8.12 -9.56
C THR A 35 4.02 -7.34 -9.89
N GLU A 36 4.54 -7.55 -11.10
CA GLU A 36 5.59 -6.75 -11.72
C GLU A 36 5.06 -5.93 -12.91
N ASP A 37 3.75 -5.97 -13.17
CA ASP A 37 3.13 -5.11 -14.19
C ASP A 37 2.98 -3.68 -13.63
N PRO A 38 3.53 -2.64 -14.31
CA PRO A 38 3.51 -1.27 -13.79
C PRO A 38 2.09 -0.73 -13.55
N LYS A 39 1.15 -1.09 -14.43
CA LYS A 39 -0.24 -0.63 -14.35
C LYS A 39 -0.95 -1.28 -13.17
N SER A 40 -0.85 -2.60 -13.02
CA SER A 40 -1.39 -3.30 -11.85
C SER A 40 -0.78 -2.81 -10.55
N ALA A 41 0.54 -2.61 -10.49
CA ALA A 41 1.22 -2.08 -9.32
C ALA A 41 0.65 -0.71 -8.89
N TYR A 42 0.49 0.23 -9.84
CA TYR A 42 -0.14 1.52 -9.57
C TYR A 42 -1.58 1.37 -9.08
N LEU A 43 -2.40 0.53 -9.74
CA LEU A 43 -3.83 0.39 -9.41
C LEU A 43 -4.04 -0.25 -8.03
N TYR A 44 -3.25 -1.26 -7.68
CA TYR A 44 -3.33 -1.90 -6.37
C TYR A 44 -2.92 -0.93 -5.26
N TRP A 45 -1.80 -0.23 -5.43
CA TRP A 45 -1.32 0.74 -4.45
C TRP A 45 -2.25 1.95 -4.29
N SER A 46 -2.69 2.55 -5.40
CA SER A 46 -3.51 3.77 -5.35
C SER A 46 -4.97 3.52 -4.98
N GLY A 47 -5.44 2.26 -5.08
CA GLY A 47 -6.85 1.92 -4.99
C GLY A 47 -7.72 2.51 -6.12
N ALA A 48 -7.09 3.07 -7.16
CA ALA A 48 -7.81 3.68 -8.28
C ALA A 48 -8.37 2.61 -9.23
N GLN A 49 -9.45 2.94 -9.94
CA GLN A 49 -10.02 2.07 -10.97
C GLN A 49 -9.25 2.15 -12.29
N THR A 50 -8.61 3.30 -12.57
CA THR A 50 -7.86 3.55 -13.80
C THR A 50 -6.61 4.37 -13.52
N VAL A 51 -5.63 4.25 -14.42
CA VAL A 51 -4.42 5.10 -14.41
C VAL A 51 -4.77 6.43 -15.07
N PRO A 52 -4.46 7.59 -14.46
CA PRO A 52 -4.57 8.88 -15.13
C PRO A 52 -3.85 8.88 -16.49
N ASN A 53 -4.51 9.41 -17.52
CA ASN A 53 -4.00 9.37 -18.91
C ASN A 53 -2.68 10.14 -19.11
N ASP A 54 -2.34 11.01 -18.17
CA ASP A 54 -1.15 11.86 -18.18
C ASP A 54 0.01 11.30 -17.34
N LEU A 55 -0.17 10.13 -16.72
CA LEU A 55 0.92 9.36 -16.10
C LEU A 55 1.53 8.38 -17.11
N GLU A 56 2.86 8.37 -17.17
CA GLU A 56 3.62 7.35 -17.88
C GLU A 56 4.20 6.38 -16.85
N LEU A 57 3.72 5.15 -16.81
CA LEU A 57 4.24 4.11 -15.92
C LEU A 57 5.34 3.34 -16.66
N ILE A 58 6.54 3.26 -16.05
CA ILE A 58 7.74 2.70 -16.69
C ILE A 58 8.01 1.29 -16.13
N HIS A 59 8.15 1.17 -14.81
CA HIS A 59 8.33 -0.10 -14.11
C HIS A 59 7.46 -0.12 -12.85
N GLY A 60 7.03 -1.31 -12.42
CA GLY A 60 6.35 -1.48 -11.14
C GLY A 60 6.63 -2.83 -10.54
N LYS A 61 6.62 -2.89 -9.21
CA LYS A 61 6.61 -4.10 -8.41
C LYS A 61 5.78 -3.83 -7.18
N TYR A 62 4.79 -4.68 -6.93
CA TYR A 62 3.88 -4.51 -5.80
C TYR A 62 3.65 -5.84 -5.12
N TRP A 63 3.72 -5.83 -3.79
CA TRP A 63 3.28 -6.90 -2.93
C TRP A 63 2.31 -6.34 -1.90
N GLU A 64 1.21 -7.03 -1.63
CA GLU A 64 0.26 -6.74 -0.55
C GLU A 64 -0.14 -8.03 0.14
N SER A 65 -0.07 -8.02 1.46
CA SER A 65 -0.39 -9.18 2.27
C SER A 65 -1.87 -9.55 2.14
N ALA A 66 -2.13 -10.84 2.28
CA ALA A 66 -3.47 -11.37 2.39
C ALA A 66 -4.12 -11.05 3.75
N HIS A 67 -3.59 -10.12 4.55
CA HIS A 67 -4.12 -9.79 5.87
C HIS A 67 -4.99 -8.53 5.83
N TRP A 68 -5.90 -8.40 6.80
CA TRP A 68 -6.77 -7.23 6.95
C TRP A 68 -6.01 -5.92 7.19
N SER A 69 -4.74 -6.01 7.62
CA SER A 69 -3.84 -4.86 7.79
C SER A 69 -3.43 -4.24 6.45
N HIS A 70 -3.60 -4.96 5.33
CA HIS A 70 -3.18 -4.54 3.99
C HIS A 70 -1.75 -4.02 3.96
N GLU A 71 -0.85 -4.77 4.59
CA GLU A 71 0.58 -4.49 4.55
C GLU A 71 1.06 -4.56 3.11
N HIS A 72 1.85 -3.61 2.65
CA HIS A 72 2.31 -3.55 1.27
C HIS A 72 3.74 -3.05 1.12
N ILE A 73 4.32 -3.42 -0.02
CA ILE A 73 5.59 -2.89 -0.52
C ILE A 73 5.39 -2.54 -1.99
N LEU A 74 5.68 -1.30 -2.34
CA LEU A 74 5.66 -0.78 -3.70
C LEU A 74 7.05 -0.30 -4.11
N PHE A 75 7.45 -0.70 -5.32
CA PHE A 75 8.41 0.04 -6.13
C PHE A 75 7.72 0.48 -7.41
N LEU A 76 7.80 1.76 -7.77
CA LEU A 76 7.19 2.28 -8.99
C LEU A 76 8.09 3.34 -9.64
N GLU A 77 8.34 3.21 -10.93
CA GLU A 77 9.01 4.22 -11.75
C GLU A 77 7.99 4.83 -12.71
N LEU A 78 7.88 6.16 -12.73
CA LEU A 78 6.88 6.86 -13.53
C LEU A 78 7.35 8.25 -13.97
N LYS A 79 6.67 8.82 -14.98
CA LYS A 79 6.67 10.26 -15.21
C LYS A 79 5.30 10.84 -14.87
N ALA A 80 5.31 11.90 -14.06
CA ALA A 80 4.11 12.58 -13.62
C ALA A 80 4.10 14.07 -13.98
N PRO A 81 2.96 14.61 -14.41
CA PRO A 81 2.82 16.02 -14.73
C PRO A 81 2.79 16.87 -13.46
N PRO A 82 3.08 18.18 -13.55
CA PRO A 82 3.14 19.06 -12.39
C PRO A 82 1.90 19.04 -11.47
N PRO A 83 0.65 19.01 -11.99
CA PRO A 83 -0.55 18.96 -11.13
C PRO A 83 -0.57 17.71 -10.25
N TRP A 84 -0.34 16.52 -10.85
CA TRP A 84 -0.30 15.26 -10.13
C TRP A 84 0.79 15.28 -9.04
N ARG A 85 2.00 15.72 -9.38
CA ARG A 85 3.12 15.79 -8.42
C ARG A 85 2.83 16.73 -7.25
N LYS A 86 2.18 17.86 -7.51
CA LYS A 86 1.80 18.81 -6.47
C LYS A 86 0.78 18.20 -5.50
N GLU A 87 -0.21 17.50 -6.04
CA GLU A 87 -1.23 16.83 -5.25
C GLU A 87 -0.66 15.65 -4.45
N PHE A 88 0.15 14.80 -5.09
CA PHE A 88 0.84 13.68 -4.45
C PHE A 88 1.66 14.13 -3.24
N LYS A 89 2.45 15.21 -3.38
CA LYS A 89 3.22 15.79 -2.28
C LYS A 89 2.34 16.33 -1.16
N LYS A 90 1.21 16.96 -1.51
CA LYS A 90 0.27 17.52 -0.53
C LYS A 90 -0.43 16.43 0.27
N LEU A 91 -0.96 15.40 -0.40
CA LEU A 91 -1.72 14.32 0.24
C LEU A 91 -0.83 13.50 1.19
N ASN A 92 0.40 13.20 0.75
CA ASN A 92 1.35 12.41 1.55
C ASN A 92 2.21 13.27 2.50
N ARG A 93 1.94 14.58 2.59
CA ARG A 93 2.67 15.54 3.45
C ARG A 93 4.20 15.44 3.29
N LEU A 94 4.65 15.39 2.04
CA LEU A 94 6.05 15.15 1.71
C LEU A 94 6.91 16.40 1.92
N ILE A 95 8.08 16.20 2.53
CA ILE A 95 9.13 17.20 2.69
C ILE A 95 10.40 16.76 1.95
N GLU A 96 11.15 17.74 1.44
CA GLU A 96 12.46 17.49 0.84
C GLU A 96 13.51 17.27 1.93
N VAL A 97 14.28 16.18 1.79
CA VAL A 97 15.34 15.81 2.72
C VAL A 97 16.67 15.65 1.98
N LYS A 98 17.77 15.69 2.73
CA LYS A 98 19.08 15.33 2.17
C LYS A 98 19.12 13.82 1.94
N SER A 99 19.48 13.40 0.74
CA SER A 99 19.76 11.99 0.46
C SER A 99 20.94 11.52 1.30
N ASP A 100 20.78 10.37 1.96
CA ASP A 100 21.88 9.61 2.57
C ASP A 100 22.48 8.59 1.57
N GLY A 101 21.91 8.49 0.37
CA GLY A 101 22.31 7.54 -0.67
C GLY A 101 21.90 6.09 -0.40
N SER A 102 21.08 5.83 0.62
CA SER A 102 20.54 4.51 0.88
C SER A 102 19.40 4.17 -0.10
N GLU A 103 19.43 2.94 -0.61
CA GLU A 103 18.34 2.34 -1.37
C GLU A 103 17.66 1.29 -0.48
N PRO A 104 16.35 1.05 -0.63
CA PRO A 104 15.68 -0.04 0.07
C PRO A 104 16.36 -1.38 -0.22
N SER A 105 16.53 -2.23 0.80
CA SER A 105 17.27 -3.50 0.68
C SER A 105 16.72 -4.45 -0.39
N ASP A 106 15.40 -4.42 -0.61
CA ASP A 106 14.69 -5.30 -1.53
C ASP A 106 14.38 -4.63 -2.87
N ALA A 107 15.08 -3.53 -3.19
CA ALA A 107 14.89 -2.79 -4.42
C ALA A 107 15.18 -3.66 -5.66
N PRO A 108 14.29 -3.68 -6.67
CA PRO A 108 14.56 -4.38 -7.91
C PRO A 108 15.69 -3.68 -8.69
N ALA A 109 16.37 -4.41 -9.57
CA ALA A 109 17.57 -3.92 -10.26
C ALA A 109 17.36 -2.63 -11.10
N TRP A 110 16.12 -2.35 -11.50
CA TRP A 110 15.73 -1.14 -12.23
C TRP A 110 15.47 0.07 -11.31
N PHE A 111 15.23 -0.12 -10.01
CA PHE A 111 14.95 0.96 -9.06
C PHE A 111 16.25 1.65 -8.64
N ARG A 112 16.77 2.52 -9.52
CA ARG A 112 18.05 3.20 -9.35
C ARG A 112 17.88 4.72 -9.50
N PRO A 113 17.31 5.40 -8.50
CA PRO A 113 17.10 6.84 -8.57
C PRO A 113 18.45 7.57 -8.70
N PRO A 114 18.62 8.45 -9.70
CA PRO A 114 19.87 9.20 -9.84
C PRO A 114 20.13 10.12 -8.63
N LYS A 115 21.38 10.21 -8.18
CA LYS A 115 21.79 10.97 -6.97
C LYS A 115 21.42 12.44 -6.96
N TYR A 116 21.14 13.03 -8.12
CA TYR A 116 20.73 14.43 -8.26
C TYR A 116 19.21 14.63 -8.15
N TYR A 117 18.43 13.56 -7.94
CA TYR A 117 17.00 13.65 -7.71
C TYR A 117 16.75 14.21 -6.31
N LYS A 118 15.65 14.94 -6.16
CA LYS A 118 15.17 15.35 -4.85
C LYS A 118 14.68 14.11 -4.12
N VAL A 119 15.03 14.00 -2.85
CA VAL A 119 14.50 12.95 -1.97
C VAL A 119 13.37 13.55 -1.14
N LEU A 120 12.24 12.88 -1.15
CA LEU A 120 11.02 13.28 -0.50
C LEU A 120 10.60 12.19 0.47
N MET A 121 10.23 12.58 1.69
CA MET A 121 9.72 11.66 2.72
C MET A 121 8.48 12.25 3.39
N PRO A 122 7.54 11.42 3.86
CA PRO A 122 6.44 11.89 4.69
C PRO A 122 6.97 12.63 5.93
N SER A 123 6.34 13.75 6.28
CA SER A 123 6.68 14.50 7.50
C SER A 123 6.11 13.83 8.76
N GLY A 124 6.93 13.70 9.80
CA GLY A 124 6.55 13.18 11.12
C GLY A 124 7.04 11.75 11.39
N GLU A 125 6.68 11.20 12.55
CA GLU A 125 7.08 9.85 13.00
C GLU A 125 6.40 8.71 12.21
N TYR A 126 5.52 9.04 11.26
CA TYR A 126 4.71 8.09 10.50
C TYR A 126 5.34 7.65 9.16
N GLY A 127 6.56 8.09 8.84
CA GLY A 127 7.29 7.58 7.70
C GLY A 127 7.80 6.16 8.00
N GLN A 128 6.98 5.13 7.74
CA GLN A 128 7.32 3.70 7.94
C GLN A 128 8.45 3.18 7.01
N GLY A 129 9.27 4.07 6.46
CA GLY A 129 10.34 3.76 5.51
C GLY A 129 10.06 4.19 4.08
N SER A 130 8.86 4.70 3.75
CA SER A 130 8.56 5.21 2.41
C SER A 130 9.48 6.37 2.01
N VAL A 131 10.02 6.30 0.80
CA VAL A 131 10.88 7.33 0.21
C VAL A 131 10.56 7.51 -1.27
N TYR A 132 10.52 8.76 -1.70
CA TYR A 132 10.20 9.11 -3.07
C TYR A 132 11.29 10.00 -3.66
N TYR A 133 11.67 9.72 -4.91
CA TYR A 133 12.71 10.45 -5.63
C TYR A 133 12.07 11.18 -6.80
N GLU A 134 12.34 12.47 -6.95
CA GLU A 134 11.74 13.31 -7.99
C GLU A 134 12.79 14.11 -8.76
N ASN A 135 12.73 14.04 -10.10
CA ASN A 135 13.35 15.04 -10.95
C ASN A 135 12.34 16.16 -11.25
N PRO A 136 12.52 17.37 -10.67
CA PRO A 136 11.53 18.44 -10.80
C PRO A 136 11.41 18.97 -12.23
N LYS A 137 12.42 18.76 -13.09
CA LYS A 137 12.49 19.31 -14.46
C LYS A 137 11.60 18.54 -15.43
N ASN A 138 11.63 17.22 -15.37
CA ASN A 138 10.93 16.36 -16.34
C ASN A 138 9.82 15.49 -15.71
N GLY A 139 9.64 15.57 -14.40
CA GLY A 139 8.60 14.82 -13.69
C GLY A 139 8.88 13.32 -13.56
N HIS A 140 10.10 12.87 -13.87
CA HIS A 140 10.51 11.48 -13.64
C HIS A 140 10.65 11.20 -12.15
N MET A 141 10.08 10.09 -11.69
CA MET A 141 9.97 9.74 -10.28
C MET A 141 10.21 8.26 -10.03
N PHE A 142 10.80 7.96 -8.87
CA PHE A 142 10.84 6.64 -8.28
C PHE A 142 10.10 6.68 -6.93
N LEU A 143 9.16 5.79 -6.73
CA LEU A 143 8.37 5.69 -5.50
C LEU A 143 8.70 4.37 -4.83
N TYR A 144 9.21 4.44 -3.60
CA TYR A 144 9.22 3.33 -2.67
C TYR A 144 8.21 3.63 -1.57
N ASP A 145 7.17 2.81 -1.49
CA ASP A 145 6.13 2.95 -0.48
C ASP A 145 5.99 1.65 0.30
N VAL A 146 6.00 1.74 1.62
CA VAL A 146 5.94 0.57 2.50
C VAL A 146 5.00 0.83 3.67
N GLN A 147 4.15 -0.14 3.94
CA GLN A 147 3.31 -0.21 5.13
C GLN A 147 3.36 -1.63 5.68
N LEU A 148 3.90 -1.80 6.89
CA LEU A 148 4.05 -3.10 7.58
C LEU A 148 3.42 -3.04 8.97
#